data_AF-A0A7S0L0Z2-F1
#
_entry.id   AF-A0A7S0L0Z2-F1
#
_cell.length_a   1.000
_cell.length_b   1.000
_cell.length_c   1.000
_cell.angle_alpha   90.00
_cell.angle_beta   90.00
_cell.angle_gamma   90.00
#
_symmetry.space_group_name_H-M   'P 1'
#
loop_
_entity.id
_entity.type
_entity.pdbx_description
1 polymer ?
#
loop_
_entity_poly.entity_id
_entity_poly.type
_entity_poly.pdbx_seq_one_letter_code
_entity_poly.pdbx_strand_id
1 'polypeptide(L)'
;EKLRDWVDVEGLYFAGSHGFEIEGPNGSTLNYSIAYQLLPEIRTAMATLRTKLAQVRGVSIEDNKFVLSVHTRNVSEADLHTVHAIVDSLLEEQPLLRRSPGHHVVELKPQVHWHKGRAMEWLIKSMCDMLGLPSGGATRNGTAMPIFIGDDVSDEDAFALLSDGRGIPIVVRPGAPARNTTA
;
A
#
# COMPACT_ATOMS: atom_id res chain seq x y z
N GLU A 1 5.05 10.60 -8.60
CA GLU A 1 4.40 11.00 -9.86
C GLU A 1 2.90 10.72 -9.83
N LYS A 2 2.40 9.53 -10.21
CA LYS A 2 0.96 9.30 -10.46
C LYS A 2 -0.04 9.91 -9.45
N LEU A 3 0.18 9.77 -8.13
CA LEU A 3 -0.76 10.30 -7.12
C LEU A 3 -0.82 11.83 -7.05
N ARG A 4 0.31 12.52 -7.22
CA ARG A 4 0.35 14.00 -7.25
C ARG A 4 -0.29 14.54 -8.52
N ASP A 5 -0.04 13.86 -9.64
CA ASP A 5 -0.59 14.26 -10.94
C ASP A 5 -2.13 14.12 -10.98
N TRP A 6 -2.69 13.22 -10.17
CA TRP A 6 -4.15 13.02 -10.06
C TRP A 6 -4.82 13.94 -9.03
N VAL A 7 -4.09 14.40 -8.03
CA VAL A 7 -4.60 15.21 -6.93
C VAL A 7 -3.79 16.50 -6.87
N ASP A 8 -4.25 17.49 -7.64
CA ASP A 8 -3.64 18.82 -7.74
C ASP A 8 -4.03 19.70 -6.54
N VAL A 9 -3.56 19.32 -5.36
CA VAL A 9 -3.76 20.07 -4.11
C VAL A 9 -2.42 20.25 -3.41
N GLU A 10 -2.04 21.50 -3.22
CA GLU A 10 -0.82 21.87 -2.52
C GLU A 10 -0.90 21.58 -1.02
N GLY A 11 0.26 21.38 -0.38
CA GLY A 11 0.35 21.17 1.06
C GLY A 11 0.04 19.76 1.55
N LEU A 12 -0.28 18.82 0.66
CA LEU A 12 -0.57 17.43 1.02
C LEU A 12 0.67 16.55 1.15
N TYR A 13 0.57 15.58 2.06
CA TYR A 13 1.46 14.42 2.12
C TYR A 13 0.86 13.29 1.29
N PHE A 14 1.68 12.67 0.44
CA PHE A 14 1.27 11.58 -0.43
C PHE A 14 1.92 10.28 0.03
N ALA A 15 1.10 9.29 0.39
CA ALA A 15 1.56 7.94 0.73
C ALA A 15 1.26 6.98 -0.43
N GLY A 16 2.30 6.60 -1.18
CA GLY A 16 2.23 5.68 -2.33
C GLY A 16 2.61 4.25 -1.97
N SER A 17 2.26 3.31 -2.87
CA SER A 17 2.65 1.89 -2.77
C SER A 17 2.39 1.29 -1.38
N HIS A 18 1.14 1.34 -0.89
CA HIS A 18 0.76 0.88 0.46
C HIS A 18 1.49 1.59 1.62
N GLY A 19 2.00 2.81 1.37
CA GLY A 19 2.76 3.61 2.32
C GLY A 19 4.25 3.28 2.37
N PHE A 20 4.78 2.48 1.44
CA PHE A 20 6.22 2.25 1.31
C PHE A 20 7.00 3.50 0.91
N GLU A 21 6.30 4.50 0.40
CA GLU A 21 6.83 5.81 0.11
C GLU A 21 5.86 6.86 0.63
N ILE A 22 6.39 7.83 1.37
CA ILE A 22 5.65 8.99 1.83
C ILE A 22 6.45 10.21 1.42
N GLU A 23 5.80 11.11 0.70
CA GLU A 23 6.39 12.34 0.20
C GLU A 23 5.60 13.54 0.72
N GLY A 24 6.27 14.48 1.37
CA GLY A 24 5.65 15.73 1.83
C GLY A 24 5.63 16.84 0.78
N PRO A 25 4.93 17.95 1.02
CA PRO A 25 4.93 19.10 0.11
C PRO A 25 6.34 19.70 -0.05
N ASN A 26 6.57 20.49 -1.10
CA ASN A 26 7.88 21.02 -1.50
C ASN A 26 8.72 21.52 -0.30
N GLY A 27 9.90 20.93 -0.10
CA GLY A 27 10.81 21.28 1.01
C GLY A 27 10.53 20.56 2.34
N SER A 28 9.52 19.69 2.42
CA SER A 28 9.28 18.85 3.59
C SER A 28 10.47 17.93 3.87
N THR A 29 10.93 17.93 5.12
CA THR A 29 11.94 16.99 5.63
C THR A 29 11.36 15.62 5.95
N LEU A 30 10.03 15.53 6.07
CA LEU A 30 9.31 14.29 6.32
C LEU A 30 9.06 13.57 5.01
N ASN A 31 10.03 12.73 4.65
CA ASN A 31 9.89 11.72 3.61
C ASN A 31 10.23 10.36 4.24
N TYR A 32 9.51 9.32 3.84
CA TYR A 32 9.74 7.98 4.36
C TYR A 32 9.82 6.98 3.24
N SER A 33 10.80 6.09 3.33
CA SER A 33 10.78 4.87 2.54
C SER A 33 11.57 3.75 3.18
N ILE A 34 10.87 2.67 3.49
CA ILE A 34 11.50 1.40 3.92
C ILE A 34 12.09 0.68 2.70
N ALA A 35 11.43 0.81 1.55
CA ALA A 35 11.62 -0.11 0.45
C ALA A 35 12.69 0.34 -0.56
N TYR A 36 13.27 1.54 -0.43
CA TYR A 36 14.38 1.96 -1.30
C TYR A 36 15.58 1.00 -1.24
N GLN A 37 15.89 0.49 -0.05
CA GLN A 37 16.97 -0.49 0.13
C GLN A 37 16.65 -1.84 -0.53
N LEU A 38 15.37 -2.12 -0.79
CA LEU A 38 14.87 -3.37 -1.37
C LEU A 38 14.58 -3.26 -2.89
N LEU A 39 14.83 -2.10 -3.50
CA LEU A 39 14.70 -1.93 -4.95
C LEU A 39 15.62 -2.85 -5.77
N PRO A 40 16.87 -3.15 -5.37
CA PRO A 40 17.69 -4.13 -6.09
C PRO A 40 17.02 -5.52 -6.17
N GLU A 41 16.42 -5.97 -5.08
CA GLU A 41 15.74 -7.27 -4.96
C GLU A 41 14.50 -7.30 -5.85
N ILE A 42 13.69 -6.23 -5.82
CA ILE A 42 12.51 -6.07 -6.67
C ILE A 42 12.89 -6.06 -8.15
N ARG A 43 13.93 -5.32 -8.54
CA ARG A 43 14.40 -5.28 -9.94
C ARG A 43 14.90 -6.64 -10.40
N THR A 44 15.60 -7.37 -9.52
CA THR A 44 16.04 -8.74 -9.79
C THR A 44 14.84 -9.68 -9.96
N ALA A 45 13.86 -9.60 -9.07
CA ALA A 45 12.61 -10.36 -9.15
C ALA A 45 11.90 -10.14 -10.48
N MET A 46 11.76 -8.88 -10.88
CA MET A 46 11.11 -8.46 -12.11
C MET A 46 11.82 -8.99 -13.36
N ALA A 47 13.16 -8.91 -13.41
CA ALA A 47 13.93 -9.44 -14.52
C ALA A 47 13.77 -10.97 -14.65
N THR A 48 13.81 -11.68 -13.52
CA THR A 48 13.61 -13.13 -13.47
C THR A 48 12.20 -13.52 -13.91
N LEU A 49 11.16 -12.84 -13.40
CA LEU A 49 9.77 -13.09 -13.77
C LEU A 49 9.55 -12.84 -15.26
N ARG A 50 10.05 -11.73 -15.80
CA ARG A 50 9.95 -11.44 -17.25
C ARG A 50 10.56 -12.53 -18.10
N THR A 51 11.67 -13.11 -17.66
CA THR A 51 12.35 -14.19 -18.38
C THR A 51 11.58 -15.51 -18.25
N LYS A 52 11.27 -15.93 -17.02
CA LYS A 52 10.62 -17.23 -16.75
C LYS A 52 9.18 -17.30 -17.27
N LEU A 53 8.46 -16.17 -17.28
CA LEU A 53 7.05 -16.09 -17.72
C LEU A 53 6.88 -15.69 -19.19
N ALA A 54 7.97 -15.48 -19.95
CA ALA A 54 7.91 -14.99 -21.33
C ALA A 54 7.05 -15.84 -22.28
N GLN A 55 6.94 -17.15 -22.01
CA GLN A 55 6.19 -18.10 -22.84
C GLN A 55 4.75 -18.33 -22.35
N VAL A 56 4.37 -17.80 -21.18
CA VAL A 56 3.01 -17.95 -20.65
C VAL A 56 2.11 -16.93 -21.33
N ARG A 57 1.15 -17.41 -22.14
CA ARG A 57 0.22 -16.51 -22.84
C ARG A 57 -0.76 -15.86 -21.85
N GLY A 58 -0.99 -14.57 -22.04
CA GLY A 58 -1.97 -13.78 -21.27
C GLY A 58 -1.47 -13.28 -19.91
N VAL A 59 -0.25 -13.64 -19.49
CA VAL A 59 0.36 -13.05 -18.29
C VAL A 59 0.86 -11.64 -18.59
N SER A 60 0.74 -10.74 -17.62
CA SER A 60 1.42 -9.45 -17.68
C SER A 60 2.04 -9.13 -16.33
N ILE A 61 3.15 -8.39 -16.34
CA ILE A 61 3.87 -7.98 -15.14
C ILE A 61 3.86 -6.46 -15.10
N GLU A 62 3.29 -5.91 -14.04
CA GLU A 62 3.26 -4.49 -13.75
C GLU A 62 4.26 -4.15 -12.64
N ASP A 63 5.00 -3.07 -12.85
CA ASP A 63 5.97 -2.52 -11.90
C ASP A 63 5.37 -1.28 -11.22
N ASN A 64 5.04 -1.42 -9.93
CA ASN A 64 4.54 -0.36 -9.07
C ASN A 64 5.62 0.11 -8.07
N LYS A 65 6.89 0.13 -8.52
CA LYS A 65 8.12 0.56 -7.84
C LYS A 65 8.53 -0.32 -6.66
N PHE A 66 7.62 -0.55 -5.72
CA PHE A 66 7.83 -1.39 -4.53
C PHE A 66 6.97 -2.65 -4.52
N VAL A 67 6.06 -2.78 -5.49
CA VAL A 67 5.20 -3.97 -5.65
C VAL A 67 5.27 -4.40 -7.10
N LEU A 68 5.53 -5.68 -7.32
CA LEU A 68 5.37 -6.28 -8.65
C LEU A 68 4.04 -7.00 -8.69
N SER A 69 3.24 -6.75 -9.72
CA SER A 69 1.94 -7.39 -9.89
C SER A 69 1.98 -8.30 -11.11
N VAL A 70 1.84 -9.60 -10.89
CA VAL A 70 1.73 -10.61 -11.97
C VAL A 70 0.25 -10.86 -12.21
N HIS A 71 -0.30 -10.25 -13.26
CA HIS A 71 -1.70 -10.36 -13.62
C HIS A 71 -1.96 -11.69 -14.32
N THR A 72 -2.98 -12.42 -13.85
CA THR A 72 -3.32 -13.76 -14.32
C THR A 72 -4.72 -13.84 -14.95
N ARG A 73 -5.43 -12.71 -15.08
CA ARG A 73 -6.81 -12.67 -15.59
C ARG A 73 -6.99 -13.31 -16.96
N ASN A 74 -5.99 -13.18 -17.84
CA ASN A 74 -6.04 -13.70 -19.21
C ASN A 74 -5.19 -14.98 -19.40
N VAL A 75 -4.68 -15.55 -18.31
CA VAL A 75 -3.90 -16.79 -18.33
C VAL A 75 -4.86 -17.98 -18.35
N SER A 76 -4.53 -19.01 -19.13
CA SER A 76 -5.35 -20.23 -19.19
C SER A 76 -5.31 -20.98 -17.86
N GLU A 77 -6.38 -21.71 -17.50
CA GLU A 77 -6.39 -22.51 -16.25
C GLU A 77 -5.24 -23.53 -16.18
N ALA A 78 -4.85 -24.10 -17.33
CA ALA A 78 -3.74 -25.03 -17.42
C ALA A 78 -2.38 -24.37 -17.09
N ASP A 79 -2.21 -23.09 -17.45
CA ASP A 79 -0.96 -22.36 -17.25
C ASP A 79 -0.89 -21.63 -15.90
N LEU A 80 -2.02 -21.47 -15.19
CA LEU A 80 -2.05 -20.83 -13.87
C LEU A 80 -1.12 -21.52 -12.86
N HIS A 81 -1.10 -22.85 -12.88
CA HIS A 81 -0.20 -23.62 -12.02
C HIS A 81 1.27 -23.29 -12.30
N THR A 82 1.64 -23.13 -13.58
CA THR A 82 3.00 -22.75 -14.00
C THR A 82 3.37 -21.36 -13.50
N VAL A 83 2.46 -20.38 -13.59
CA VAL A 83 2.70 -19.03 -13.06
C VAL A 83 2.96 -19.08 -11.57
N HIS A 84 2.12 -19.78 -10.82
CA HIS A 84 2.27 -19.91 -9.37
C HIS A 84 3.58 -20.60 -8.99
N ALA A 85 3.93 -21.71 -9.64
CA ALA A 85 5.18 -22.43 -9.37
C ALA A 85 6.42 -21.57 -9.64
N ILE A 86 6.41 -20.76 -10.71
CA ILE A 86 7.52 -19.84 -11.02
C ILE A 86 7.64 -18.74 -9.96
N VAL A 87 6.51 -18.17 -9.51
CA VAL A 87 6.52 -17.15 -8.46
C VAL A 87 6.99 -17.73 -7.13
N ASP A 88 6.52 -18.92 -6.76
CA ASP A 88 6.89 -19.55 -5.50
C ASP A 88 8.38 -19.91 -5.46
N SER A 89 8.92 -20.48 -6.55
CA SER A 89 10.36 -20.74 -6.69
C SER A 89 11.20 -19.46 -6.61
N LEU A 90 10.73 -18.34 -7.17
CA LEU A 90 11.43 -17.07 -7.05
C LEU A 90 11.45 -16.56 -5.60
N LEU A 91 10.34 -16.69 -4.88
CA LEU A 91 10.23 -16.22 -3.49
C LEU A 91 11.07 -17.06 -2.53
N GLU A 92 11.27 -18.35 -2.82
CA GLU A 92 12.24 -19.19 -2.11
C GLU A 92 13.68 -18.68 -2.28
N GLU A 93 14.04 -18.20 -3.47
CA GLU A 93 15.35 -17.60 -3.77
C GLU A 93 15.50 -16.15 -3.26
N GLN A 94 14.39 -15.47 -2.97
CA GLN A 94 14.35 -14.06 -2.54
C GLN A 94 13.54 -13.85 -1.26
N PRO A 95 14.07 -14.23 -0.08
CA PRO A 95 13.33 -14.22 1.20
C PRO A 95 12.97 -12.81 1.71
N LEU A 96 13.52 -11.76 1.10
CA LEU A 96 13.18 -10.37 1.38
C LEU A 96 11.88 -9.91 0.71
N LEU A 97 11.28 -10.76 -0.13
CA LEU A 97 9.99 -10.55 -0.75
C LEU A 97 8.98 -11.56 -0.22
N ARG A 98 7.71 -11.18 -0.25
CA ARG A 98 6.58 -12.05 0.04
C ARG A 98 5.52 -11.95 -1.02
N ARG A 99 4.78 -13.05 -1.13
CA ARG A 99 3.55 -13.13 -1.88
C ARG A 99 2.42 -12.39 -1.16
N SER A 100 1.60 -11.68 -1.91
CA SER A 100 0.29 -11.18 -1.48
C SER A 100 -0.75 -11.60 -2.52
N PRO A 101 -1.87 -12.22 -2.08
CA PRO A 101 -2.93 -12.61 -3.01
C PRO A 101 -3.75 -11.38 -3.43
N GLY A 102 -4.18 -11.35 -4.69
CA GLY A 102 -5.18 -10.42 -5.20
C GLY A 102 -6.09 -11.09 -6.23
N HIS A 103 -7.17 -10.42 -6.62
CA HIS A 103 -8.16 -10.99 -7.52
C HIS A 103 -7.63 -11.06 -8.97
N HIS A 104 -7.27 -12.27 -9.43
CA HIS A 104 -6.55 -12.53 -10.69
C HIS A 104 -5.19 -11.82 -10.80
N VAL A 105 -4.52 -11.64 -9.67
CA VAL A 105 -3.17 -11.07 -9.62
C VAL A 105 -2.39 -11.71 -8.47
N VAL A 106 -1.11 -11.95 -8.71
CA VAL A 106 -0.15 -12.34 -7.66
C VAL A 106 0.80 -11.18 -7.46
N GLU A 107 0.79 -10.61 -6.27
CA GLU A 107 1.66 -9.50 -5.93
C GLU A 107 2.90 -9.99 -5.19
N LEU A 108 4.06 -9.42 -5.53
CA LEU A 108 5.30 -9.58 -4.80
C LEU A 108 5.66 -8.24 -4.17
N LYS A 109 5.81 -8.22 -2.86
CA LYS A 109 6.12 -7.01 -2.08
C LYS A 109 7.18 -7.29 -1.03
N PRO A 110 7.92 -6.26 -0.57
CA PRO A 110 8.83 -6.35 0.57
C PRO A 110 8.27 -7.14 1.75
N GLN A 111 9.09 -8.05 2.28
CA GLN A 111 8.85 -8.81 3.51
C GLN A 111 9.16 -7.94 4.72
N VAL A 112 8.36 -6.88 4.89
CA VAL A 112 8.43 -5.97 6.02
C VAL A 112 7.06 -5.85 6.67
N HIS A 113 7.04 -5.69 7.99
CA HIS A 113 5.80 -5.50 8.76
C HIS A 113 5.27 -4.07 8.60
N TRP A 114 4.87 -3.74 7.38
CA TRP A 114 4.37 -2.42 6.99
C TRP A 114 3.05 -2.53 6.23
N HIS A 115 2.14 -1.61 6.52
CA HIS A 115 0.78 -1.51 5.97
C HIS A 115 0.28 -0.07 6.11
N LYS A 116 -0.87 0.27 5.48
CA LYS A 116 -1.43 1.64 5.48
C LYS A 116 -1.59 2.21 6.89
N GLY A 117 -2.02 1.38 7.85
CA GLY A 117 -2.09 1.76 9.25
C GLY A 117 -0.76 2.23 9.86
N ARG A 118 0.36 1.53 9.59
CA ARG A 118 1.69 1.97 10.06
C ARG A 118 2.17 3.23 9.38
N ALA A 119 1.86 3.39 8.10
CA ALA A 119 2.16 4.63 7.37
C ALA A 119 1.42 5.83 7.98
N MET A 120 0.14 5.65 8.33
CA MET A 120 -0.64 6.66 9.06
C MET A 120 -0.05 6.96 10.44
N GLU A 121 0.28 5.94 11.23
CA GLU A 121 0.90 6.11 12.57
C GLU A 121 2.22 6.89 12.48
N TRP A 122 3.07 6.55 11.50
CA TRP A 122 4.32 7.26 11.24
C TRP A 122 4.08 8.72 10.86
N LEU A 123 3.10 9.01 10.01
CA LEU A 123 2.75 10.38 9.61
C LEU A 123 2.30 11.20 10.82
N ILE A 124 1.36 10.68 11.61
CA ILE A 124 0.83 11.38 12.80
C ILE A 124 1.97 11.69 13.78
N LYS A 125 2.80 10.69 14.08
CA LYS A 125 3.94 10.87 14.99
C LYS A 125 4.90 11.93 14.45
N SER A 126 5.29 11.82 13.19
CA SER A 126 6.23 12.73 12.54
C SER A 126 5.73 14.17 12.50
N MET A 127 4.44 14.36 12.24
CA MET A 127 3.81 15.68 12.24
C MET A 127 3.71 16.27 13.66
N CYS A 128 3.33 15.47 14.65
CA CYS A 128 3.31 15.92 16.05
C CYS A 128 4.71 16.35 16.51
N ASP A 129 5.74 15.55 16.20
CA ASP A 129 7.13 15.87 16.55
C ASP A 129 7.60 17.16 15.86
N MET A 130 7.31 17.34 14.56
CA MET A 130 7.63 18.55 13.80
C MET A 130 6.96 19.80 14.40
N LEU A 131 5.71 19.68 14.85
CA LEU A 131 4.93 20.78 15.42
C LEU A 131 5.21 21.01 16.92
N GLY A 132 6.12 20.23 17.53
CA GLY A 132 6.43 20.33 18.96
C GLY A 132 5.25 19.97 19.86
N LEU A 133 4.30 19.19 19.36
CA LEU A 133 3.14 18.73 20.12
C LEU A 133 3.55 17.54 21.00
N PRO A 134 2.91 17.35 22.16
CA PRO A 134 3.12 16.16 22.98
C PRO A 134 3.00 14.90 22.11
N SER A 135 4.02 14.04 22.17
CA SER A 135 4.09 12.77 21.45
C SER A 135 3.10 11.76 22.03
N GLY A 136 1.81 12.04 21.90
CA GLY A 136 0.73 11.09 22.04
C GLY A 136 0.24 10.78 20.64
N GLY A 137 0.24 9.51 20.25
CA GLY A 137 -0.34 9.10 18.96
C GLY A 137 -1.82 9.48 18.86
N ALA A 138 -2.44 9.05 17.78
CA ALA A 138 -3.88 9.04 17.55
C ALA A 138 -4.65 8.67 18.84
N THR A 139 -5.14 9.65 19.61
CA THR A 139 -5.88 9.39 20.85
C THR A 139 -6.94 10.46 21.02
N ARG A 140 -8.08 10.07 21.60
CA ARG A 140 -9.21 10.97 21.88
C ARG A 140 -8.86 12.20 22.71
N ASN A 141 -7.82 12.08 23.54
CA ASN A 141 -7.33 13.12 24.44
C ASN A 141 -5.94 13.64 24.03
N GLY A 142 -5.47 13.26 22.84
CA GLY A 142 -4.19 13.68 22.28
C GLY A 142 -4.31 14.97 21.49
N THR A 143 -3.16 15.49 21.06
CA THR A 143 -3.04 16.79 20.39
C THR A 143 -3.57 16.80 18.94
N ALA A 144 -3.79 15.61 18.35
CA ALA A 144 -4.37 15.44 17.01
C ALA A 144 -5.31 14.23 16.97
N MET A 145 -6.50 14.42 16.38
CA MET A 145 -7.50 13.36 16.16
C MET A 145 -7.48 12.96 14.67
N PRO A 146 -6.98 11.77 14.31
CA PRO A 146 -6.99 11.36 12.91
C PRO A 146 -8.38 10.94 12.46
N ILE A 147 -8.69 11.29 11.22
CA ILE A 147 -9.84 10.79 10.48
C ILE A 147 -9.28 10.00 9.31
N PHE A 148 -9.64 8.72 9.19
CA PHE A 148 -9.20 7.86 8.09
C PHE A 148 -10.40 7.43 7.27
N ILE A 149 -10.33 7.62 5.95
CA ILE A 149 -11.40 7.29 5.00
C ILE A 149 -10.86 6.24 4.04
N GLY A 150 -11.54 5.10 3.93
CA GLY A 150 -11.12 3.98 3.08
C GLY A 150 -12.30 3.14 2.60
N ASP A 151 -12.12 2.39 1.52
CA ASP A 151 -13.16 1.62 0.83
C ASP A 151 -12.88 0.12 0.71
N ASP A 152 -11.63 -0.29 0.92
CA ASP A 152 -11.18 -1.64 0.63
C ASP A 152 -10.56 -2.34 1.86
N VAL A 153 -10.42 -3.66 1.78
CA VAL A 153 -9.86 -4.53 2.83
C VAL A 153 -8.46 -4.08 3.24
N SER A 154 -7.68 -3.48 2.33
CA SER A 154 -6.35 -2.95 2.65
C SER A 154 -6.36 -1.78 3.66
N ASP A 155 -7.52 -1.17 3.92
CA ASP A 155 -7.71 -0.09 4.90
C ASP A 155 -8.05 -0.59 6.30
N GLU A 156 -8.39 -1.88 6.46
CA GLU A 156 -8.76 -2.48 7.75
C GLU A 156 -7.67 -2.35 8.80
N ASP A 157 -6.40 -2.41 8.39
CA ASP A 157 -5.27 -2.17 9.30
C ASP A 157 -5.26 -0.74 9.87
N ALA A 158 -5.69 0.25 9.09
CA ALA A 158 -5.81 1.64 9.56
C ALA A 158 -7.03 1.78 10.47
N PHE A 159 -8.17 1.18 10.11
CA PHE A 159 -9.36 1.18 10.96
C PHE A 159 -9.10 0.53 12.32
N ALA A 160 -8.40 -0.61 12.34
CA ALA A 160 -8.00 -1.30 13.56
C ALA A 160 -7.09 -0.44 14.45
N LEU A 161 -6.22 0.39 13.88
CA LEU A 161 -5.40 1.33 14.67
C LEU A 161 -6.20 2.51 15.22
N LEU A 162 -7.31 2.87 14.59
CA LEU A 162 -8.21 3.92 15.08
C LEU A 162 -9.27 3.41 16.06
N SER A 163 -9.30 2.09 16.31
CA SER A 163 -10.16 1.49 17.33
C SER A 163 -9.96 2.12 18.71
N ASP A 164 -10.93 1.93 19.60
CA ASP A 164 -10.84 2.30 21.02
C ASP A 164 -10.67 3.82 21.25
N GLY A 165 -11.24 4.63 20.35
CA GLY A 165 -11.25 6.08 20.47
C GLY A 165 -9.94 6.75 20.07
N ARG A 166 -9.10 6.06 19.29
CA ARG A 166 -7.84 6.61 18.77
C ARG A 166 -8.03 7.53 17.57
N GLY A 167 -9.16 7.42 16.88
CA GLY A 167 -9.56 8.37 15.85
C GLY A 167 -10.96 8.08 15.33
N ILE A 168 -11.24 8.56 14.12
CA ILE A 168 -12.52 8.39 13.43
C ILE A 168 -12.28 7.61 12.13
N PRO A 169 -12.55 6.28 12.11
CA PRO A 169 -12.56 5.52 10.87
C PRO A 169 -13.87 5.73 10.11
N ILE A 170 -13.80 5.98 8.81
CA ILE A 170 -14.93 6.13 7.90
C ILE A 170 -14.78 5.12 6.76
N VAL A 171 -15.72 4.18 6.68
CA VAL A 171 -15.76 3.18 5.62
C VAL A 171 -16.67 3.68 4.49
N VAL A 172 -16.15 3.72 3.27
CA VAL A 172 -16.89 4.07 2.06
C VAL A 172 -17.42 2.78 1.44
N ARG A 173 -18.74 2.68 1.25
CA ARG A 173 -19.38 1.52 0.58
C ARG A 173 -20.39 2.00 -0.45
N PRO A 174 -20.50 1.32 -1.61
CA PRO A 174 -21.58 1.59 -2.54
C PRO A 174 -22.94 1.23 -1.91
N GLY A 175 -23.95 2.08 -2.10
CA GLY A 175 -25.32 1.76 -1.74
C GLY A 175 -25.80 2.18 -0.35
N ALA A 176 -25.23 3.24 0.26
CA ALA A 176 -25.96 3.92 1.32
C ALA A 176 -27.33 4.36 0.76
N PRO A 177 -28.47 4.04 1.40
CA PRO A 177 -29.75 4.55 0.95
C PRO A 177 -29.64 6.06 0.89
N ALA A 178 -30.07 6.66 -0.22
CA ALA A 178 -30.20 8.11 -0.31
C ALA A 178 -30.94 8.55 0.97
N ARG A 179 -30.32 9.43 1.76
CA ARG A 179 -31.05 10.03 2.88
C ARG A 179 -32.26 10.70 2.25
N ASN A 180 -33.46 10.16 2.50
CA ASN A 180 -34.68 10.91 2.29
C ASN A 180 -34.54 12.17 3.13
N THR A 181 -34.31 13.30 2.48
CA THR A 181 -34.41 14.63 3.08
C THR A 181 -35.86 14.86 3.45
N THR A 182 -36.27 14.37 4.62
CA THR A 182 -37.49 14.75 5.34
C THR A 182 -37.35 14.34 6.80
N ALA A 183 -36.95 15.30 7.64
CA ALA A 183 -37.53 15.64 8.95
C ALA A 183 -36.72 16.80 9.55
#